data_AF-A0A928DRD4-F1
#
_entry.id   AF-A0A928DRD4-F1
#
_cell.length_a   1.000
_cell.length_b   1.000
_cell.length_c   1.000
_cell.angle_alpha   90.00
_cell.angle_beta   90.00
_cell.angle_gamma   90.00
#
_symmetry.space_group_name_H-M   'P 1'
#
loop_
_entity.id
_entity.type
_entity.pdbx_description
1 polymer ?
#
loop_
_entity_poly.entity_id
_entity_poly.type
_entity_poly.pdbx_seq_one_letter_code
_entity_poly.pdbx_strand_id
1 'polypeptide(L)'
;MTNDAVLSANNVAFDFAQDGGIVSPGINWDGSDFAIGTTTFQNSYTLNEGGTLLLEVDAANSQADKLIVDGAAVLNGGTIDLVYDPAFLTNGMAFDMIQFNSDVQGLDKIELDLPEDDAYFWNVSWTDAGLVTFSVDGGAVPEPATWALLLVGLGLGGYTLRNRKK
;
A
#
# COMPACT_ATOMS: atom_id res chain seq x y z
N MET A 1 51.84 7.15 -9.79
CA MET A 1 50.64 7.96 -10.08
C MET A 1 49.46 7.03 -9.97
N THR A 2 48.66 7.15 -8.91
CA THR A 2 47.42 6.38 -8.77
C THR A 2 46.38 7.06 -9.66
N ASN A 3 45.84 6.32 -10.64
CA ASN A 3 44.68 6.79 -11.37
C ASN A 3 43.50 6.68 -10.41
N ASP A 4 43.16 7.78 -9.76
CA ASP A 4 41.90 7.90 -9.05
C ASP A 4 40.79 7.81 -10.09
N ALA A 5 40.06 6.70 -10.08
CA ALA A 5 38.91 6.52 -10.95
C ALA A 5 37.85 7.55 -10.54
N VAL A 6 37.80 8.67 -11.27
CA VAL A 6 36.73 9.65 -11.14
C VAL A 6 35.46 8.98 -11.67
N LEU A 7 34.61 8.52 -10.76
CA LEU A 7 33.24 8.15 -11.06
C LEU A 7 32.53 9.42 -11.55
N SER A 8 32.35 9.52 -12.87
CA SER A 8 31.53 10.55 -13.49
C SER A 8 30.07 10.33 -13.06
N ALA A 9 29.53 11.26 -12.27
CA ALA A 9 28.17 11.23 -11.73
C ALA A 9 27.06 11.05 -12.79
N ASN A 10 27.39 11.25 -14.07
CA ASN A 10 26.42 11.17 -15.17
C ASN A 10 26.08 9.74 -15.63
N ASN A 11 26.74 8.69 -15.12
CA ASN A 11 26.57 7.32 -15.63
C ASN A 11 26.65 6.21 -14.56
N VAL A 12 26.46 6.54 -13.29
CA VAL A 12 26.23 5.48 -12.29
C VAL A 12 24.74 5.15 -12.33
N ALA A 13 24.37 4.20 -13.18
CA ALA A 13 23.07 3.55 -13.10
C ALA A 13 23.05 2.77 -11.78
N PHE A 14 22.48 3.39 -10.75
CA PHE A 14 22.22 2.71 -9.51
C PHE A 14 21.00 1.82 -9.71
N ASP A 15 21.26 0.55 -10.01
CA ASP A 15 20.24 -0.44 -10.28
C ASP A 15 19.71 -1.08 -9.00
N PHE A 16 19.25 -0.25 -8.05
CA PHE A 16 18.80 -0.73 -6.74
C PHE A 16 17.52 -1.57 -6.81
N ALA A 17 16.79 -1.55 -7.93
CA ALA A 17 15.48 -2.20 -8.06
C ALA A 17 15.53 -3.55 -8.79
N GLN A 18 16.60 -3.85 -9.56
CA GLN A 18 16.63 -5.07 -10.38
C GLN A 18 17.19 -6.31 -9.68
N ASP A 19 17.98 -6.16 -8.61
CA ASP A 19 18.70 -7.25 -7.93
C ASP A 19 18.20 -7.53 -6.49
N GLY A 20 16.91 -7.31 -6.23
CA GLY A 20 16.32 -7.60 -4.92
C GLY A 20 16.59 -6.56 -3.83
N GLY A 21 16.84 -5.31 -4.23
CA GLY A 21 17.00 -4.20 -3.29
C GLY A 21 15.67 -3.65 -2.80
N ILE A 22 15.76 -2.83 -1.75
CA ILE A 22 14.63 -2.09 -1.18
C ILE A 22 14.70 -0.64 -1.67
N VAL A 23 13.61 -0.17 -2.28
CA VAL A 23 13.39 1.26 -2.56
C VAL A 23 12.40 1.77 -1.53
N SER A 24 12.78 2.80 -0.77
CA SER A 24 11.87 3.46 0.17
C SER A 24 12.03 4.98 0.09
N PRO A 25 10.98 5.73 -0.29
CA PRO A 25 11.01 7.18 -0.34
C PRO A 25 11.33 7.88 0.98
N GLY A 26 10.99 7.26 2.12
CA GLY A 26 11.03 7.88 3.44
C GLY A 26 11.99 7.27 4.47
N ILE A 27 12.69 6.18 4.15
CA ILE A 27 13.56 5.51 5.15
C ILE A 27 14.88 6.28 5.35
N ASN A 28 15.19 6.60 6.61
CA ASN A 28 16.56 6.94 6.97
C ASN A 28 17.44 5.69 6.99
N TRP A 29 18.69 5.81 6.53
CA TRP A 29 19.64 4.68 6.37
C TRP A 29 19.82 3.82 7.64
N ASP A 30 19.57 4.37 8.82
CA ASP A 30 19.67 3.64 10.09
C ASP A 30 18.36 2.93 10.51
N GLY A 31 17.30 3.03 9.70
CA GLY A 31 15.99 2.45 9.93
C GLY A 31 15.28 2.98 11.18
N SER A 32 15.74 4.09 11.76
CA SER A 32 15.25 4.59 13.04
C SER A 32 14.17 5.65 12.94
N ASP A 33 14.08 6.32 11.78
CA ASP A 33 13.07 7.32 11.47
C ASP A 33 12.52 7.03 10.08
N PHE A 34 11.22 6.75 10.04
CA PHE A 34 10.43 6.77 8.81
C PHE A 34 9.82 8.17 8.74
N ALA A 35 10.26 8.95 7.76
CA ALA A 35 9.75 10.28 7.51
C ALA A 35 9.13 10.29 6.12
N ILE A 36 7.90 10.80 6.00
CA ILE A 36 7.22 10.84 4.71
C ILE A 36 8.10 11.49 3.63
N GLY A 37 8.36 10.72 2.57
CA GLY A 37 9.30 11.07 1.53
C GLY A 37 8.74 10.91 0.12
N THR A 38 9.53 11.38 -0.85
CA THR A 38 9.20 11.23 -2.27
C THR A 38 10.43 10.81 -3.05
N THR A 39 10.35 9.69 -3.75
CA THR A 39 11.37 9.22 -4.70
C THR A 39 10.86 9.44 -6.11
N THR A 40 11.68 10.08 -6.95
CA THR A 40 11.36 10.29 -8.36
C THR A 40 12.38 9.60 -9.25
N PHE A 41 11.91 8.72 -10.13
CA PHE A 41 12.67 8.15 -11.24
C PHE A 41 12.36 8.93 -12.50
N GLN A 42 13.35 9.70 -12.99
CA GLN A 42 13.22 10.43 -14.26
C GLN A 42 13.20 9.50 -15.49
N ASN A 43 13.76 8.30 -15.32
CA ASN A 43 13.82 7.26 -16.35
C ASN A 43 12.84 6.13 -16.01
N SER A 44 12.93 5.04 -16.75
CA SER A 44 12.16 3.83 -16.46
C SER A 44 12.51 3.23 -15.10
N TYR A 45 11.53 2.60 -14.47
CA TYR A 45 11.64 1.88 -13.21
C TYR A 45 11.16 0.43 -13.39
N THR A 46 11.99 -0.54 -13.02
CA THR A 46 11.62 -1.96 -13.04
C THR A 46 11.73 -2.52 -11.63
N LEU A 47 10.64 -3.10 -11.13
CA LEU A 47 10.63 -3.83 -9.86
C LEU A 47 10.59 -5.33 -10.17
N ASN A 48 11.75 -6.00 -10.11
CA ASN A 48 11.87 -7.43 -10.37
C ASN A 48 11.51 -8.28 -9.14
N GLU A 49 11.32 -9.58 -9.37
CA GLU A 49 11.20 -10.59 -8.30
C GLU A 49 12.31 -10.45 -7.25
N GLY A 50 11.91 -10.49 -5.98
CA GLY A 50 12.78 -10.29 -4.83
C GLY A 50 13.07 -8.82 -4.48
N GLY A 51 12.72 -7.86 -5.36
CA GLY A 51 12.79 -6.44 -5.04
C GLY A 51 11.59 -6.00 -4.22
N THR A 52 11.78 -5.01 -3.34
CA THR A 52 10.70 -4.44 -2.52
C THR A 52 10.62 -2.92 -2.70
N LEU A 53 9.44 -2.42 -3.00
CA LEU A 53 9.08 -1.02 -2.83
C LEU A 53 8.40 -0.88 -1.46
N LEU A 54 9.08 -0.29 -0.49
CA LEU A 54 8.54 -0.03 0.84
C LEU A 54 8.00 1.40 0.90
N LEU A 55 6.72 1.54 1.22
CA LEU A 55 6.05 2.81 1.32
C LEU A 55 5.43 2.96 2.72
N GLU A 56 5.64 4.12 3.34
CA GLU A 56 5.02 4.46 4.61
C GLU A 56 3.70 5.22 4.44
N VAL A 57 2.75 4.99 5.36
CA VAL A 57 1.57 5.84 5.58
C VAL A 57 1.60 6.43 6.99
N ASP A 58 1.71 7.75 7.06
CA ASP A 58 1.45 8.53 8.27
C ASP A 58 -0.02 8.98 8.26
N ALA A 59 -0.87 8.05 8.69
CA ALA A 59 -2.31 8.28 8.73
C ALA A 59 -2.71 9.38 9.74
N ALA A 60 -1.90 9.61 10.78
CA ALA A 60 -2.17 10.67 11.77
C ALA A 60 -2.13 12.06 11.13
N ASN A 61 -1.26 12.26 10.13
CA ASN A 61 -1.13 13.51 9.40
C ASN A 61 -1.76 13.47 7.99
N SER A 62 -2.39 12.35 7.59
CA SER A 62 -2.91 12.13 6.24
C SER A 62 -1.83 12.28 5.15
N GLN A 63 -0.65 11.74 5.43
CA GLN A 63 0.51 11.78 4.54
C GLN A 63 0.97 10.35 4.23
N ALA A 64 1.61 10.16 3.08
CA ALA A 64 2.17 8.88 2.68
C ALA A 64 3.39 9.09 1.81
N ASP A 65 4.30 8.12 1.82
CA ASP A 65 5.41 8.05 0.89
C ASP A 65 4.90 8.05 -0.55
N LYS A 66 5.69 8.68 -1.43
CA LYS A 66 5.37 8.78 -2.84
C LYS A 66 6.49 8.29 -3.75
N LEU A 67 6.15 7.39 -4.64
CA LEU A 67 6.98 7.03 -5.79
C LEU A 67 6.44 7.75 -7.05
N ILE A 68 7.31 8.47 -7.75
CA ILE A 68 7.00 9.08 -9.04
C ILE A 68 7.93 8.46 -10.09
N VAL A 69 7.38 8.02 -11.21
CA VAL A 69 8.14 7.50 -12.35
C VAL A 69 7.74 8.26 -13.61
N ASP A 70 8.70 9.02 -14.16
CA ASP A 70 8.52 9.78 -15.39
C ASP A 70 8.74 8.91 -16.64
N GLY A 71 9.56 7.87 -16.54
CA GLY A 71 9.73 6.87 -17.59
C GLY A 71 8.75 5.69 -17.47
N ALA A 72 9.01 4.63 -18.23
CA ALA A 72 8.17 3.44 -18.21
C ALA A 72 8.34 2.68 -16.90
N ALA A 73 7.24 2.22 -16.29
CA ALA A 73 7.29 1.36 -15.12
C ALA A 73 6.94 -0.09 -15.49
N VAL A 74 7.71 -1.04 -14.95
CA VAL A 74 7.52 -2.48 -15.13
C VAL A 74 7.57 -3.18 -13.77
N LEU A 75 6.48 -3.83 -13.35
CA LEU A 75 6.46 -4.65 -12.13
C LEU A 75 6.55 -6.14 -12.52
N ASN A 76 7.75 -6.71 -12.44
CA ASN A 76 8.07 -8.07 -12.85
C ASN A 76 8.24 -8.99 -11.63
N GLY A 77 7.20 -9.06 -10.78
CA GLY A 77 7.12 -10.00 -9.66
C GLY A 77 7.74 -9.56 -8.34
N GLY A 78 8.14 -8.29 -8.18
CA GLY A 78 8.55 -7.77 -6.87
C GLY A 78 7.38 -7.37 -5.96
N THR A 79 7.71 -7.02 -4.72
CA THR A 79 6.75 -6.75 -3.64
C THR A 79 6.56 -5.26 -3.42
N ILE A 80 5.32 -4.82 -3.19
CA ILE A 80 5.05 -3.49 -2.62
C ILE A 80 4.64 -3.72 -1.17
N ASP A 81 5.46 -3.21 -0.25
CA ASP A 81 5.28 -3.32 1.19
C ASP A 81 4.80 -1.98 1.75
N LEU A 82 3.78 -2.04 2.61
CA LEU A 82 3.10 -0.87 3.17
C LEU A 82 3.27 -0.88 4.68
N VAL A 83 4.01 0.11 5.18
CA VAL A 83 4.24 0.32 6.61
C VAL A 83 3.30 1.41 7.12
N TYR A 84 2.54 1.11 8.17
CA TYR A 84 1.61 2.08 8.75
C TYR A 84 1.33 1.76 10.22
N ASP A 85 0.85 2.75 10.96
CA ASP A 85 0.28 2.53 12.30
C ASP A 85 -1.26 2.38 12.20
N PRO A 86 -1.81 1.18 12.47
CA PRO A 86 -3.24 0.90 12.33
C PRO A 86 -4.11 1.76 13.27
N ALA A 87 -3.56 2.28 14.37
CA ALA A 87 -4.31 3.10 15.32
C ALA A 87 -4.80 4.42 14.72
N PHE A 88 -4.19 4.87 13.61
CA PHE A 88 -4.51 6.13 12.95
C PHE A 88 -5.29 5.95 11.65
N LEU A 89 -5.51 4.72 11.19
CA LEU A 89 -6.36 4.47 10.03
C LEU A 89 -7.82 4.74 10.37
N THR A 90 -8.51 5.37 9.43
CA THR A 90 -9.95 5.60 9.50
C THR A 90 -10.61 5.19 8.20
N ASN A 91 -11.85 4.73 8.28
CA ASN A 91 -12.62 4.31 7.13
C ASN A 91 -12.76 5.45 6.10
N GLY A 92 -12.45 5.16 4.85
CA GLY A 92 -12.50 6.10 3.73
C GLY A 92 -11.23 6.93 3.53
N MET A 93 -10.16 6.69 4.30
CA MET A 93 -8.85 7.28 4.01
C MET A 93 -8.32 6.78 2.67
N ALA A 94 -7.68 7.68 1.92
CA ALA A 94 -7.07 7.39 0.64
C ALA A 94 -5.71 8.10 0.51
N PHE A 95 -4.73 7.40 -0.06
CA PHE A 95 -3.35 7.86 -0.21
C PHE A 95 -2.86 7.62 -1.63
N ASP A 96 -2.34 8.70 -2.24
CA ASP A 96 -1.79 8.71 -3.59
C ASP A 96 -0.29 8.42 -3.54
N MET A 97 0.07 7.13 -3.62
CA MET A 97 1.40 6.67 -3.24
C MET A 97 2.30 6.36 -4.44
N ILE A 98 1.72 6.10 -5.62
CA ILE A 98 2.51 5.87 -6.83
C ILE A 98 1.92 6.67 -7.99
N GLN A 99 2.78 7.36 -8.72
CA GLN A 99 2.41 8.15 -9.88
C GLN A 99 3.30 7.81 -11.07
N PHE A 100 2.67 7.35 -12.15
CA PHE A 100 3.30 7.09 -13.43
C PHE A 100 2.93 8.21 -14.39
N ASN A 101 3.92 9.03 -14.80
CA ASN A 101 3.70 10.13 -15.74
C ASN A 101 3.81 9.68 -17.21
N SER A 102 4.10 8.40 -17.45
CA SER A 102 4.14 7.78 -18.78
C SER A 102 3.50 6.38 -18.77
N ASP A 103 3.51 5.70 -19.92
CA ASP A 103 2.89 4.39 -20.08
C ASP A 103 3.41 3.36 -19.06
N VAL A 104 2.48 2.64 -18.42
CA VAL A 104 2.79 1.53 -17.52
C VAL A 104 2.59 0.20 -18.24
N GLN A 105 3.56 -0.70 -18.16
CA GLN A 105 3.54 -1.99 -18.83
C GLN A 105 3.76 -3.13 -17.83
N GLY A 106 3.16 -4.29 -18.08
CA GLY A 106 3.45 -5.51 -17.31
C GLY A 106 2.89 -5.55 -15.89
N LEU A 107 1.93 -4.68 -15.54
CA LEU A 107 1.16 -4.82 -14.31
C LEU A 107 0.20 -6.00 -14.41
N ASP A 108 0.67 -7.18 -14.05
CA ASP A 108 -0.17 -8.39 -14.04
C ASP A 108 -0.79 -8.62 -12.64
N LYS A 109 -0.08 -8.25 -11.57
CA LYS A 109 -0.54 -8.35 -10.17
C LYS A 109 0.28 -7.42 -9.28
N ILE A 110 -0.38 -6.64 -8.41
CA ILE A 110 0.27 -6.11 -7.20
C ILE A 110 -0.02 -7.11 -6.10
N GLU A 111 1.04 -7.70 -5.56
CA GLU A 111 0.97 -8.46 -4.32
C GLU A 111 1.28 -7.52 -3.18
N LEU A 112 0.24 -7.23 -2.40
CA LEU A 112 0.36 -6.45 -1.18
C LEU A 112 0.48 -7.42 -0.01
N ASP A 113 1.61 -7.35 0.68
CA ASP A 113 1.77 -8.01 1.97
C ASP A 113 1.29 -7.03 3.04
N LEU A 114 -0.03 -6.96 3.22
CA LEU A 114 -0.64 -6.10 4.22
C LEU A 114 -0.82 -6.87 5.52
N PRO A 115 -0.60 -6.24 6.67
CA PRO A 115 -0.99 -6.83 7.94
C PRO A 115 -2.46 -7.24 7.88
N GLU A 116 -2.76 -8.50 8.20
CA GLU A 116 -4.15 -8.94 8.39
C GLU A 116 -4.72 -8.20 9.61
N ASP A 117 -5.39 -7.07 9.37
CA ASP A 117 -6.24 -6.41 10.36
C ASP A 117 -7.70 -6.72 10.03
N ASP A 118 -8.36 -7.46 10.92
CA ASP A 118 -9.76 -7.88 10.78
C ASP A 118 -10.74 -6.69 10.63
N ALA A 119 -10.31 -5.47 10.97
CA ALA A 119 -11.14 -4.26 10.89
C ALA A 119 -11.12 -3.58 9.51
N TYR A 120 -10.08 -3.79 8.71
CA TYR A 120 -9.81 -2.97 7.52
C TYR A 120 -9.47 -3.80 6.29
N PHE A 121 -10.08 -3.41 5.17
CA PHE A 121 -9.73 -3.91 3.85
C PHE A 121 -9.04 -2.80 3.07
N TRP A 122 -7.89 -3.11 2.49
CA TRP A 122 -7.23 -2.20 1.58
C TRP A 122 -7.73 -2.42 0.16
N ASN A 123 -8.19 -1.35 -0.47
CA ASN A 123 -8.48 -1.32 -1.90
C ASN A 123 -7.36 -0.57 -2.62
N VAL A 124 -6.89 -1.17 -3.71
CA VAL A 124 -5.99 -0.51 -4.65
C VAL A 124 -6.79 -0.12 -5.87
N SER A 125 -6.76 1.17 -6.21
CA SER A 125 -7.40 1.68 -7.41
C SER A 125 -6.37 2.34 -8.32
N TRP A 126 -6.66 2.25 -9.61
CA TRP A 126 -5.84 2.80 -10.69
C TRP A 126 -6.67 3.82 -11.44
N THR A 127 -6.07 4.95 -11.76
CA THR A 127 -6.68 5.94 -12.63
C THR A 127 -6.01 5.95 -14.00
N ASP A 128 -6.74 6.39 -15.02
CA ASP A 128 -6.19 6.61 -16.36
C ASP A 128 -5.06 7.66 -16.37
N ALA A 129 -4.90 8.43 -15.28
CA ALA A 129 -3.83 9.39 -15.08
C ALA A 129 -2.54 8.75 -14.51
N GLY A 130 -2.45 7.41 -14.44
CA GLY A 130 -1.27 6.70 -13.95
C GLY A 130 -1.08 6.79 -12.43
N LEU A 131 -2.13 7.20 -11.69
CA LEU A 131 -2.10 7.28 -10.24
C LEU A 131 -2.59 5.98 -9.61
N VAL A 132 -1.82 5.46 -8.64
CA VAL A 132 -2.17 4.35 -7.77
C VAL A 132 -2.58 4.91 -6.42
N THR A 133 -3.85 4.72 -6.09
CA THR A 133 -4.43 5.17 -4.83
C THR A 133 -4.76 3.97 -3.97
N PHE A 134 -4.23 3.99 -2.75
CA PHE A 134 -4.51 3.01 -1.70
C PHE A 134 -5.59 3.60 -0.81
N SER A 135 -6.67 2.87 -0.61
CA SER A 135 -7.77 3.30 0.23
C SER A 135 -8.13 2.25 1.26
N VAL A 136 -8.54 2.71 2.43
CA VAL A 136 -8.93 1.86 3.55
C VAL A 136 -10.44 1.86 3.67
N ASP A 137 -11.05 0.70 3.42
CA ASP A 137 -12.46 0.48 3.72
C ASP A 137 -12.59 -0.28 5.04
N GLY A 138 -13.26 0.34 5.99
CA GLY A 138 -13.70 -0.32 7.21
C GLY A 138 -14.88 -1.24 6.86
N GLY A 139 -14.65 -2.56 6.93
CA GLY A 139 -15.75 -3.50 6.92
C GLY A 139 -16.45 -3.42 8.28
N ALA A 140 -17.74 -3.10 8.29
CA ALA A 140 -18.53 -3.30 9.50
C ALA A 140 -18.66 -4.80 9.76
N VAL A 141 -17.67 -5.39 10.44
CA VAL A 141 -17.75 -6.75 10.96
C VAL A 141 -18.81 -6.71 12.05
N PRO A 142 -19.97 -7.38 11.89
CA PRO A 142 -20.99 -7.34 12.92
C PRO A 142 -20.40 -7.94 14.18
N GLU A 143 -20.31 -7.14 15.24
CA GLU A 143 -19.76 -7.59 16.51
C GLU A 143 -20.47 -8.88 16.97
N PRO A 144 -19.82 -9.77 17.73
CA PRO A 144 -20.47 -10.96 18.28
C PRO A 144 -21.78 -10.65 19.02
N ALA A 145 -21.86 -9.47 19.65
CA ALA A 145 -23.09 -8.98 20.29
C ALA A 145 -24.21 -8.65 19.29
N THR A 146 -23.89 -8.17 18.09
CA THR A 146 -24.85 -7.92 17.00
C THR A 146 -25.51 -9.22 16.56
N TRP A 147 -24.71 -10.29 16.40
CA TRP A 147 -25.24 -11.63 16.12
C TRP A 147 -26.09 -12.16 17.26
N ALA A 148 -25.65 -12.00 18.50
CA ALA A 148 -26.42 -12.42 19.67
C ALA A 148 -27.77 -11.69 19.74
N LEU A 149 -27.80 -10.37 19.54
CA LEU A 149 -29.03 -9.57 19.52
C LEU A 149 -29.95 -9.95 18.36
N LEU A 150 -29.39 -10.23 17.17
CA LEU A 150 -30.16 -10.73 16.03
C LEU A 150 -30.83 -12.06 16.38
N LEU A 151 -30.09 -13.02 16.93
CA LEU A 151 -30.61 -14.33 17.33
C LEU A 151 -31.67 -14.21 18.43
N VAL A 152 -31.46 -13.35 19.42
CA VAL A 152 -32.45 -13.08 20.48
C VAL A 152 -33.71 -12.46 19.87
N GLY A 153 -33.58 -11.49 18.97
CA GLY A 153 -34.70 -10.86 18.27
C GLY A 153 -35.52 -11.88 17.47
N LEU A 154 -34.86 -12.74 16.71
CA LEU A 154 -35.50 -13.84 15.97
C LEU A 154 -36.18 -14.85 16.91
N GLY A 155 -35.55 -15.18 18.02
CA GLY A 155 -36.10 -16.06 19.04
C GLY A 155 -37.40 -15.52 19.67
N LEU A 156 -37.40 -14.24 20.06
CA LEU A 156 -38.58 -13.56 20.59
C LEU A 156 -39.69 -13.42 19.54
N GLY A 157 -39.33 -13.09 18.30
CA GLY A 157 -40.27 -13.05 17.17
C GLY A 157 -40.94 -14.41 16.92
N GLY A 158 -40.16 -15.48 16.90
CA GLY A 158 -40.67 -16.85 16.78
C GLY A 158 -41.58 -17.25 17.95
N TYR A 159 -41.19 -16.89 19.18
CA TYR A 159 -41.97 -17.18 20.39
C TYR A 159 -43.35 -16.49 20.38
N THR A 160 -43.39 -15.20 20.02
CA THR A 160 -44.65 -14.45 19.96
C THR A 160 -45.59 -14.99 18.88
N LEU A 161 -45.07 -15.35 17.69
CA LEU A 161 -45.88 -15.95 16.63
C LEU A 161 -46.47 -17.31 17.03
N ARG A 162 -45.72 -18.13 17.77
CA ARG A 162 -46.21 -19.42 18.28
C ARG A 162 -47.42 -19.26 19.22
N ASN A 163 -47.43 -18.21 20.04
CA ASN A 163 -48.50 -17.97 21.00
C ASN A 163 -49.79 -17.40 20.39
N ARG A 164 -49.77 -16.92 19.13
CA ARG A 164 -50.98 -16.38 18.45
C ARG A 164 -51.88 -17.46 17.84
N LYS A 165 -51.41 -18.71 17.74
CA LYS A 165 -52.17 -19.84 17.17
C LYS A 165 -52.87 -20.71 18.21
N LYS A 166 -52.72 -20.38 19.49
CA LYS A 166 -53.45 -20.99 20.61
C LYS A 166 -54.56 -20.05 21.02
#